data_AF-A0A0P4VVZ4-F1
#
_entry.id   AF-A0A0P4VVZ4-F1
#
_cell.length_a   1.000
_cell.length_b   1.000
_cell.length_c   1.000
_cell.angle_alpha   90.00
_cell.angle_beta   90.00
_cell.angle_gamma   90.00
#
_symmetry.space_group_name_H-M   'P 1'
#
loop_
_entity.id
_entity.type
_entity.pdbx_description
1 polymer ?
#
loop_
_entity_poly.entity_id
_entity_poly.type
_entity_poly.pdbx_seq_one_letter_code
_entity_poly.pdbx_strand_id
1 'polypeptide(L)'
;MYWWLTATSSAYSTCPESDQIHCGTSDRCTRIRYICDGDNDCGDGTDESSALCRAWRNNDCDRNLAQCNRLGRSDCVTISNYCTLTDPPCEGTLDMRLCVMLRNGKIQPLYTLELPTTTPSTTAAPTTHLPLHVMEEMWSDDFEKKLTHTISHPDCPQLYTRVGNLCLSVFFIGNMTWLESRAFCRAIGGDLFTLGKDLTSFTTLVQHLAVNGVTADFWIGGRYVNETAGWMWVDDTPLAMGSPFWAVRFNEECSTRPIPYLNRTQPANDGACYHYQQAPATLSTHHCVASTYQHYFYLTDENCFNKKSPLCVMPGEKKQQAH
;
A
#
# COMPACT_ATOMS: atom_id res chain seq x y z
N MET A 1 -21.33 61.15 18.78
CA MET A 1 -21.74 59.74 18.58
C MET A 1 -21.99 59.52 17.09
N TYR A 2 -21.03 58.97 16.35
CA TYR A 2 -21.29 58.23 15.12
C TYR A 2 -20.20 57.17 15.00
N TRP A 3 -20.56 55.95 15.37
CA TRP A 3 -19.76 54.74 15.16
C TRP A 3 -20.13 54.19 13.79
N TRP A 4 -19.16 54.07 12.89
CA TRP A 4 -19.23 53.13 11.78
C TRP A 4 -18.08 52.14 12.00
N LEU A 5 -18.39 51.00 12.61
CA LEU A 5 -17.53 49.83 12.48
C LEU A 5 -17.99 49.12 11.22
N THR A 6 -17.12 49.12 10.21
CA THR A 6 -17.22 48.28 9.04
C THR A 6 -17.27 46.83 9.48
N ALA A 7 -18.42 46.19 9.26
CA ALA A 7 -18.50 44.74 9.27
C ALA A 7 -17.60 44.24 8.14
N THR A 8 -16.44 43.71 8.49
CA THR A 8 -15.65 42.87 7.60
C THR A 8 -16.48 41.63 7.31
N SER A 9 -17.18 41.66 6.17
CA SER A 9 -17.75 40.47 5.56
C SER A 9 -16.58 39.54 5.26
N SER A 10 -16.38 38.53 6.11
CA SER A 10 -15.57 37.38 5.77
C SER A 10 -16.29 36.68 4.63
N ALA A 11 -15.95 37.07 3.39
CA ALA A 11 -16.37 36.34 2.20
C ALA A 11 -15.75 34.94 2.32
N TYR A 12 -16.54 33.99 2.81
CA TYR A 12 -16.22 32.58 2.70
C TYR A 12 -16.25 32.28 1.20
N SER A 13 -15.07 32.19 0.59
CA SER A 13 -14.91 31.85 -0.83
C SER A 13 -15.54 30.47 -1.04
N THR A 14 -16.78 30.50 -1.51
CA THR A 14 -17.55 29.31 -1.88
C THR A 14 -17.60 29.30 -3.39
N CYS A 15 -17.30 28.15 -4.01
CA CYS A 15 -17.37 28.04 -5.46
C CYS A 15 -18.79 28.33 -5.97
N PRO A 16 -18.95 29.04 -7.10
CA PRO A 16 -20.24 29.57 -7.54
C PRO A 16 -21.25 28.52 -8.03
N GLU A 17 -20.80 27.33 -8.45
CA GLU A 17 -21.67 26.24 -8.91
C GLU A 17 -21.66 25.04 -7.92
N SER A 18 -22.78 24.32 -7.82
CA SER A 18 -22.95 23.20 -6.88
C SER A 18 -22.15 21.93 -7.24
N ASP A 19 -21.66 21.82 -8.47
CA ASP A 19 -20.78 20.73 -8.93
C ASP A 19 -19.29 21.12 -8.88
N GLN A 20 -18.96 22.25 -8.24
CA GLN A 20 -17.60 22.74 -8.08
C GLN A 20 -17.09 22.57 -6.64
N ILE A 21 -15.77 22.45 -6.52
CA ILE A 21 -15.06 22.28 -5.26
C ILE A 21 -13.79 23.15 -5.26
N HIS A 22 -13.47 23.73 -4.11
CA HIS A 22 -12.26 24.54 -3.98
C HIS A 22 -11.01 23.67 -4.06
N CYS A 23 -10.00 24.13 -4.79
CA CYS A 23 -8.70 23.49 -4.81
C CYS A 23 -7.99 23.59 -3.46
N GLY A 24 -7.02 22.71 -3.22
CA GLY A 24 -6.43 22.58 -1.89
C GLY A 24 -5.60 23.80 -1.48
N THR A 25 -4.69 24.21 -2.35
CA THR A 25 -3.71 25.28 -2.10
C THR A 25 -4.03 26.54 -2.91
N SER A 26 -4.55 26.39 -4.13
CA SER A 26 -4.98 27.51 -4.95
C SER A 26 -6.39 27.99 -4.57
N ASP A 27 -6.65 29.28 -4.75
CA ASP A 27 -7.99 29.88 -4.57
C ASP A 27 -8.90 29.64 -5.79
N ARG A 28 -8.58 28.62 -6.59
CA ARG A 28 -9.36 28.23 -7.78
C ARG A 28 -10.40 27.18 -7.39
N CYS A 29 -11.43 27.08 -8.22
CA CYS A 29 -12.44 26.04 -8.16
C CYS A 29 -12.29 25.13 -9.36
N THR A 30 -12.42 23.82 -9.14
CA THR A 30 -12.52 22.81 -10.21
C THR A 30 -13.87 22.10 -10.11
N ARG A 31 -14.30 21.43 -11.19
CA ARG A 31 -15.53 20.62 -11.16
C ARG A 31 -15.21 19.27 -10.53
N ILE A 32 -16.16 18.70 -9.79
CA ILE A 32 -16.01 17.37 -9.16
C ILE A 32 -15.65 16.30 -10.20
N ARG A 33 -16.16 16.42 -11.44
CA ARG A 33 -15.87 15.48 -12.54
C ARG A 33 -14.45 15.58 -13.12
N TYR A 34 -13.69 16.61 -12.75
CA TYR A 34 -12.31 16.83 -13.19
C TYR A 34 -11.28 16.36 -12.17
N ILE A 35 -11.73 15.94 -10.99
CA ILE A 35 -10.82 15.30 -10.06
C ILE A 35 -10.35 13.96 -10.67
N CYS A 36 -9.04 13.78 -10.77
CA CYS A 36 -8.37 12.55 -11.17
C CYS A 36 -8.62 12.11 -12.61
N ASP A 37 -8.93 13.06 -13.50
CA ASP A 37 -9.15 12.82 -14.92
C ASP A 37 -7.85 12.82 -15.74
N GLY A 38 -6.76 13.33 -15.16
CA GLY A 38 -5.42 13.34 -15.73
C GLY A 38 -4.89 14.74 -16.08
N ASP A 39 -5.71 15.79 -15.92
CA ASP A 39 -5.32 17.17 -16.18
C ASP A 39 -5.24 17.99 -14.88
N ASN A 40 -4.27 18.90 -14.77
CA ASN A 40 -4.13 19.78 -13.60
C ASN A 40 -5.07 20.99 -13.71
N ASP A 41 -6.36 20.79 -13.45
CA ASP A 41 -7.38 21.83 -13.50
C ASP A 41 -7.23 22.86 -12.38
N CYS A 42 -6.83 22.40 -11.19
CA CYS A 42 -6.59 23.27 -10.05
C CYS A 42 -5.36 24.19 -10.21
N GLY A 43 -4.44 23.85 -11.10
CA GLY A 43 -3.15 24.53 -11.30
C GLY A 43 -2.12 24.27 -10.20
N ASP A 44 -2.53 23.73 -9.05
CA ASP A 44 -1.67 23.31 -7.95
C ASP A 44 -1.50 21.78 -7.86
N GLY A 45 -2.16 21.01 -8.73
CA GLY A 45 -2.11 19.55 -8.82
C GLY A 45 -2.84 18.81 -7.69
N THR A 46 -3.64 19.50 -6.87
CA THR A 46 -4.31 18.87 -5.73
C THR A 46 -5.43 17.91 -6.16
N ASP A 47 -6.10 18.22 -7.26
CA ASP A 47 -7.07 17.40 -7.98
C ASP A 47 -6.47 16.13 -8.59
N GLU A 48 -5.19 16.14 -8.93
CA GLU A 48 -4.46 15.00 -9.52
C GLU A 48 -3.52 14.31 -8.52
N SER A 49 -3.68 14.57 -7.22
CA SER A 49 -2.81 13.98 -6.21
C SER A 49 -2.99 12.46 -6.12
N SER A 50 -1.88 11.71 -6.11
CA SER A 50 -1.90 10.24 -6.14
C SER A 50 -2.66 9.60 -4.97
N ALA A 51 -2.69 10.25 -3.80
CA ALA A 51 -3.48 9.78 -2.66
C ALA A 51 -4.98 9.98 -2.88
N LEU A 52 -5.40 11.13 -3.41
CA LEU A 52 -6.80 11.41 -3.76
C LEU A 52 -7.26 10.47 -4.88
N CYS A 53 -6.49 10.33 -5.95
CA CYS A 53 -6.88 9.56 -7.13
C CYS A 53 -6.94 8.05 -6.91
N ARG A 54 -6.19 7.52 -5.93
CA ARG A 54 -6.34 6.13 -5.51
C ARG A 54 -7.69 5.86 -4.83
N ALA A 55 -8.23 6.82 -4.09
CA ALA A 55 -9.54 6.69 -3.47
C ALA A 55 -10.68 7.08 -4.44
N TRP A 56 -10.42 8.02 -5.34
CA TRP A 56 -11.38 8.53 -6.31
C TRP A 56 -11.68 7.55 -7.45
N ARG A 57 -10.68 6.73 -7.83
CA ARG A 57 -10.84 5.69 -8.84
C ARG A 57 -11.40 4.42 -8.21
N ASN A 58 -12.35 3.81 -8.90
CA ASN A 58 -12.82 2.46 -8.62
C ASN A 58 -12.56 1.58 -9.86
N ASN A 59 -12.53 0.25 -9.70
CA ASN A 59 -12.29 -0.69 -10.80
C ASN A 59 -13.60 -1.28 -11.37
N ASP A 60 -14.73 -0.92 -10.79
CA ASP A 60 -16.04 -1.55 -11.03
C ASP A 60 -16.93 -0.73 -11.98
N CYS A 61 -16.61 0.54 -12.17
CA CYS A 61 -17.34 1.54 -12.94
C CYS A 61 -16.36 2.44 -13.72
N ASP A 62 -16.88 3.15 -14.72
CA ASP A 62 -16.10 4.15 -15.47
C ASP A 62 -15.54 5.26 -14.55
N ARG A 63 -14.52 5.97 -15.05
CA ARG A 63 -13.84 7.05 -14.30
C ARG A 63 -14.85 8.04 -13.71
N ASN A 64 -14.61 8.47 -12.46
CA ASN A 64 -15.42 9.43 -11.71
C ASN A 64 -16.83 8.97 -11.30
N LEU A 65 -17.13 7.68 -11.50
CA LEU A 65 -18.31 7.03 -10.93
C LEU A 65 -17.94 6.29 -9.64
N ALA A 66 -18.95 5.75 -8.97
CA ALA A 66 -18.83 4.84 -7.84
C ALA A 66 -19.92 3.77 -7.99
N GLN A 67 -19.58 2.52 -7.66
CA GLN A 67 -20.55 1.44 -7.62
C GLN A 67 -21.47 1.65 -6.42
N CYS A 68 -22.76 1.81 -6.66
CA CYS A 68 -23.80 1.93 -5.65
C CYS A 68 -24.71 0.70 -5.71
N ASN A 69 -24.68 -0.10 -4.65
CA ASN A 69 -25.63 -1.18 -4.44
C ASN A 69 -26.81 -0.65 -3.64
N ARG A 70 -28.00 -0.77 -4.20
CA ARG A 70 -29.22 -0.21 -3.60
C ARG A 70 -30.45 -0.99 -4.04
N LEU A 71 -31.33 -1.35 -3.09
CA LEU A 71 -32.56 -2.10 -3.36
C LEU A 71 -32.33 -3.39 -4.17
N GLY A 72 -31.20 -4.06 -3.94
CA GLY A 72 -30.82 -5.29 -4.65
C GLY A 72 -30.30 -5.10 -6.08
N ARG A 73 -30.04 -3.86 -6.51
CA ARG A 73 -29.46 -3.53 -7.81
C ARG A 73 -28.10 -2.83 -7.65
N SER A 74 -27.16 -3.16 -8.52
CA SER A 74 -25.86 -2.50 -8.61
C SER A 74 -25.88 -1.53 -9.79
N ASP A 75 -25.72 -0.24 -9.52
CA ASP A 75 -25.66 0.82 -10.55
C ASP A 75 -24.40 1.67 -10.34
N CYS A 76 -23.81 2.16 -11.43
CA CYS A 76 -22.71 3.12 -11.39
C CYS A 76 -23.28 4.55 -11.33
N VAL A 77 -23.03 5.27 -10.24
CA VAL A 77 -23.50 6.64 -10.01
C VAL A 77 -22.33 7.59 -9.82
N THR A 78 -22.52 8.90 -9.97
CA THR A 78 -21.46 9.87 -9.67
C THR A 78 -21.12 9.83 -8.17
N ILE A 79 -19.87 10.12 -7.82
CA ILE A 79 -19.44 10.18 -6.41
C ILE A 79 -20.30 11.18 -5.60
N SER A 80 -20.67 12.32 -6.21
CA SER A 80 -21.59 13.28 -5.59
C SER A 80 -22.99 12.68 -5.31
N ASN A 81 -23.54 11.90 -6.24
CA ASN A 81 -24.81 11.20 -6.03
C ASN A 81 -24.68 10.11 -4.97
N TYR A 82 -23.59 9.34 -4.98
CA TYR A 82 -23.33 8.33 -3.95
C TYR A 82 -23.39 8.95 -2.54
N CYS A 83 -22.80 10.13 -2.36
CA CYS A 83 -22.74 10.82 -1.07
C CYS A 83 -24.03 11.51 -0.64
N THR A 84 -24.97 11.78 -1.57
CA THR A 84 -26.21 12.53 -1.29
C THR A 84 -27.44 11.63 -1.15
N LEU A 85 -27.35 10.36 -1.55
CA LEU A 85 -28.42 9.38 -1.40
C LEU A 85 -28.48 8.85 0.04
N THR A 86 -29.61 9.04 0.72
CA THR A 86 -29.77 8.73 2.16
C THR A 86 -30.85 7.71 2.50
N ASP A 87 -31.78 7.38 1.58
CA ASP A 87 -32.87 6.42 1.85
C ASP A 87 -33.22 5.51 0.65
N PRO A 88 -32.80 4.23 0.68
CA PRO A 88 -31.66 3.73 1.46
C PRO A 88 -30.36 4.34 0.92
N PRO A 89 -29.29 4.44 1.72
CA PRO A 89 -27.99 4.91 1.25
C PRO A 89 -27.38 3.95 0.22
N CYS A 90 -26.42 4.44 -0.57
CA CYS A 90 -25.62 3.59 -1.42
C CYS A 90 -24.66 2.74 -0.60
N GLU A 91 -24.63 1.43 -0.84
CA GLU A 91 -23.62 0.52 -0.30
C GLU A 91 -22.56 0.22 -1.35
N GLY A 92 -21.28 0.29 -0.98
CA GLY A 92 -20.17 0.16 -1.91
C GLY A 92 -18.80 0.36 -1.25
N THR A 93 -17.75 0.29 -2.07
CA THR A 93 -16.34 0.37 -1.63
C THR A 93 -15.78 1.80 -1.62
N LEU A 94 -16.61 2.80 -1.90
CA LEU A 94 -16.20 4.21 -1.91
C LEU A 94 -15.75 4.68 -0.52
N ASP A 95 -14.56 5.30 -0.44
CA ASP A 95 -14.09 5.90 0.80
C ASP A 95 -14.99 7.09 1.21
N MET A 96 -15.71 6.94 2.31
CA MET A 96 -16.66 7.95 2.81
C MET A 96 -16.01 9.28 3.19
N ARG A 97 -14.68 9.35 3.34
CA ARG A 97 -13.96 10.61 3.51
C ARG A 97 -14.05 11.48 2.26
N LEU A 98 -14.25 10.89 1.08
CA LEU A 98 -14.59 11.65 -0.13
C LEU A 98 -15.92 12.39 0.03
N CYS A 99 -16.92 11.77 0.67
CA CYS A 99 -18.18 12.45 0.96
C CYS A 99 -18.00 13.59 1.97
N VAL A 100 -17.12 13.43 2.96
CA VAL A 100 -16.77 14.52 3.89
C VAL A 100 -16.05 15.64 3.15
N MET A 101 -15.11 15.32 2.26
CA MET A 101 -14.39 16.29 1.43
C MET A 101 -15.35 17.10 0.55
N LEU A 102 -16.25 16.41 -0.15
CA LEU A 102 -17.27 17.03 -1.00
C LEU A 102 -18.20 17.93 -0.19
N ARG A 103 -18.63 17.49 1.00
CA ARG A 103 -19.45 18.28 1.92
C ARG A 103 -18.71 19.51 2.46
N ASN A 104 -17.41 19.38 2.72
CA ASN A 104 -16.56 20.50 3.13
C ASN A 104 -16.28 21.48 1.99
N GLY A 105 -16.58 21.11 0.74
CA GLY A 105 -16.47 21.99 -0.42
C GLY A 105 -15.02 22.35 -0.78
N LYS A 106 -14.03 21.61 -0.28
CA LYS A 106 -12.60 21.87 -0.54
C LYS A 106 -11.81 20.56 -0.65
N ILE A 107 -10.96 20.47 -1.68
CA ILE A 107 -10.02 19.35 -1.85
C ILE A 107 -9.03 19.39 -0.69
N GLN A 108 -9.03 18.32 0.09
CA GLN A 108 -8.19 18.17 1.27
C GLN A 108 -7.59 16.76 1.27
N PRO A 109 -6.38 16.59 1.83
CA PRO A 109 -5.81 15.26 1.98
C PRO A 109 -6.73 14.36 2.80
N LEU A 110 -7.03 13.16 2.33
CA LEU A 110 -8.02 12.28 2.98
C LEU A 110 -7.66 11.89 4.43
N TYR A 111 -6.39 11.97 4.80
CA TYR A 111 -5.96 11.72 6.18
C TYR A 111 -6.35 12.85 7.15
N THR A 112 -6.68 14.05 6.67
CA THR A 112 -7.10 15.18 7.53
C THR A 112 -8.61 15.23 7.76
N LEU A 113 -9.38 14.35 7.13
CA LEU A 113 -10.83 14.35 7.18
C LEU A 113 -11.33 13.36 8.22
N GLU A 114 -12.01 13.89 9.25
CA GLU A 114 -12.66 13.07 10.27
C GLU A 114 -14.03 12.59 9.77
N LEU A 115 -14.27 11.29 9.85
CA LEU A 115 -15.60 10.73 9.65
C LEU A 115 -16.46 11.11 10.87
N PRO A 116 -17.74 11.47 10.68
CA PRO A 116 -18.62 11.79 11.80
C PRO A 116 -18.75 10.57 12.72
N THR A 117 -18.06 10.61 13.86
CA THR A 117 -18.26 9.68 14.95
C THR A 117 -19.60 10.03 15.60
N THR A 118 -20.55 9.10 15.53
CA THR A 118 -21.81 9.22 16.26
C THR A 118 -21.56 8.95 17.74
N THR A 119 -20.99 9.93 18.46
CA THR A 119 -21.03 9.97 19.93
C THR A 119 -20.82 11.41 20.42
N PRO A 120 -21.69 11.93 21.31
CA PRO A 120 -21.57 13.29 21.83
C PRO A 120 -20.39 13.41 22.81
N SER A 121 -19.67 14.51 22.64
CA SER A 121 -18.56 14.97 23.46
C SER A 121 -18.98 15.27 24.91
N THR A 122 -18.15 14.89 25.87
CA THR A 122 -18.09 15.58 27.17
C THR A 122 -16.63 15.86 27.51
N THR A 123 -16.38 17.15 27.71
CA THR A 123 -15.12 17.83 28.02
C THR A 123 -14.56 17.42 29.39
N ALA A 124 -13.27 17.09 29.47
CA ALA A 124 -12.45 17.35 30.68
C ALA A 124 -10.95 17.33 30.35
N ALA A 125 -10.23 18.29 30.92
CA ALA A 125 -8.83 18.65 30.69
C ALA A 125 -7.83 17.71 31.42
N PRO A 126 -6.50 17.86 31.19
CA PRO A 126 -5.53 16.78 31.35
C PRO A 126 -5.03 16.67 32.79
N THR A 127 -4.90 15.44 33.28
CA THR A 127 -4.05 15.15 34.45
C THR A 127 -3.06 14.05 34.09
N THR A 128 -1.80 14.44 34.24
CA THR A 128 -0.59 13.63 34.16
C THR A 128 -0.62 12.50 35.18
N HIS A 129 -0.83 11.29 34.71
CA HIS A 129 -0.21 10.07 35.23
C HIS A 129 -0.42 8.98 34.19
N LEU A 130 0.65 8.33 33.72
CA LEU A 130 0.51 7.13 32.89
C LEU A 130 0.05 5.96 33.77
N PRO A 131 -1.12 5.34 33.51
CA PRO A 131 -1.40 4.00 33.97
C PRO A 131 -1.05 3.01 32.86
N LEU A 132 -0.71 1.80 33.29
CA LEU A 132 -0.41 0.61 32.48
C LEU A 132 -1.68 0.07 31.77
N HIS A 133 -2.38 0.94 31.03
CA HIS A 133 -3.66 0.65 30.37
C HIS A 133 -3.73 1.37 29.01
N VAL A 134 -2.66 1.24 28.23
CA VAL A 134 -2.59 1.73 26.85
C VAL A 134 -2.36 0.52 25.94
N MET A 135 -3.29 -0.43 25.94
CA MET A 135 -3.32 -1.51 24.94
C MET A 135 -4.73 -1.85 24.44
N GLU A 136 -5.80 -1.29 25.02
CA GLU A 136 -7.17 -1.73 24.68
C GLU A 136 -7.90 -0.86 23.65
N GLU A 137 -7.43 0.36 23.34
CA GLU A 137 -8.12 1.24 22.38
C GLU A 137 -7.52 1.24 20.95
N MET A 138 -6.64 0.28 20.63
CA MET A 138 -5.99 0.18 19.32
C MET A 138 -6.40 -1.07 18.53
N TRP A 139 -7.38 -1.82 19.04
CA TRP A 139 -7.69 -3.17 18.61
C TRP A 139 -9.10 -3.15 18.00
N SER A 140 -9.18 -2.71 16.74
CA SER A 140 -10.38 -2.91 15.93
C SER A 140 -10.57 -4.40 15.66
N ASP A 141 -11.81 -4.90 15.52
CA ASP A 141 -12.09 -6.27 15.08
C ASP A 141 -11.36 -6.66 13.78
N ASP A 142 -11.06 -5.70 12.90
CA ASP A 142 -10.24 -5.90 11.69
C ASP A 142 -8.75 -6.08 12.01
N PHE A 143 -8.24 -5.32 12.99
CA PHE A 143 -6.89 -5.51 13.52
C PHE A 143 -6.78 -6.86 14.22
N GLU A 144 -7.74 -7.25 15.07
CA GLU A 144 -7.75 -8.58 15.71
C GLU A 144 -7.79 -9.70 14.67
N LYS A 145 -8.67 -9.62 13.66
CA LYS A 145 -8.70 -10.60 12.56
C LYS A 145 -7.35 -10.69 11.85
N LYS A 146 -6.78 -9.57 11.42
CA LYS A 146 -5.48 -9.53 10.72
C LYS A 146 -4.33 -9.99 11.61
N LEU A 147 -4.37 -9.67 12.90
CA LEU A 147 -3.40 -10.09 13.91
C LEU A 147 -3.50 -11.60 14.20
N THR A 148 -4.70 -12.17 14.18
CA THR A 148 -4.94 -13.62 14.34
C THR A 148 -4.25 -14.41 13.23
N HIS A 149 -4.19 -13.86 12.01
CA HIS A 149 -3.42 -14.44 10.90
C HIS A 149 -1.90 -14.41 11.11
N THR A 150 -1.38 -13.65 12.07
CA THR A 150 0.05 -13.60 12.40
C THR A 150 0.40 -14.36 13.68
N ILE A 151 -0.54 -14.54 14.61
CA ILE A 151 -0.18 -14.86 16.00
C ILE A 151 -0.19 -16.35 16.35
N SER A 152 -1.01 -17.21 15.73
CA SER A 152 -0.98 -18.64 16.09
C SER A 152 -1.80 -19.52 15.14
N HIS A 153 -1.27 -20.70 14.83
CA HIS A 153 -2.01 -21.82 14.24
C HIS A 153 -1.70 -23.08 15.06
N PRO A 154 -2.67 -23.98 15.33
CA PRO A 154 -2.44 -25.16 16.18
C PRO A 154 -1.29 -26.07 15.70
N ASP A 155 -1.04 -26.11 14.39
CA ASP A 155 0.06 -26.87 13.78
C ASP A 155 1.41 -26.12 13.70
N CYS A 156 1.48 -24.88 14.19
CA CYS A 156 2.66 -24.03 14.13
C CYS A 156 3.04 -23.48 15.50
N PRO A 157 4.32 -23.17 15.74
CA PRO A 157 4.76 -22.48 16.96
C PRO A 157 4.08 -21.12 17.14
N GLN A 158 4.10 -20.61 18.37
CA GLN A 158 3.59 -19.26 18.68
C GLN A 158 4.24 -18.22 17.75
N LEU A 159 3.44 -17.26 17.27
CA LEU A 159 3.80 -16.24 16.26
C LEU A 159 3.91 -16.74 14.82
N TYR A 160 3.49 -17.98 14.53
CA TYR A 160 3.44 -18.51 13.17
C TYR A 160 2.05 -18.98 12.79
N THR A 161 1.70 -18.75 11.53
CA THR A 161 0.48 -19.27 10.89
C THR A 161 0.82 -20.27 9.79
N ARG A 162 -0.11 -21.18 9.50
CA ARG A 162 0.05 -22.20 8.47
C ARG A 162 -0.30 -21.62 7.10
N VAL A 163 0.68 -21.55 6.20
CA VAL A 163 0.52 -21.16 4.79
C VAL A 163 0.97 -22.30 3.91
N GLY A 164 0.01 -23.06 3.38
CA GLY A 164 0.29 -24.32 2.68
C GLY A 164 0.89 -25.35 3.63
N ASN A 165 2.15 -25.73 3.40
CA ASN A 165 2.91 -26.66 4.24
C ASN A 165 3.99 -25.98 5.07
N LEU A 166 4.04 -24.63 5.08
CA LEU A 166 5.03 -23.86 5.80
C LEU A 166 4.38 -23.13 6.97
N CYS A 167 5.12 -22.98 8.06
CA CYS A 167 4.76 -22.09 9.15
C CYS A 167 5.44 -20.75 8.90
N LEU A 168 4.64 -19.71 8.61
CA LEU A 168 5.10 -18.37 8.29
C LEU A 168 4.64 -17.36 9.33
N SER A 169 5.49 -16.39 9.64
CA SER A 169 5.14 -15.23 10.47
C SER A 169 5.04 -14.01 9.55
N VAL A 170 3.81 -13.56 9.30
CA VAL A 170 3.50 -12.40 8.44
C VAL A 170 3.37 -11.17 9.34
N PHE A 171 4.48 -10.54 9.71
CA PHE A 171 4.49 -9.41 10.65
C PHE A 171 4.31 -8.07 9.94
N PHE A 172 3.10 -7.76 9.51
CA PHE A 172 2.78 -6.57 8.70
C PHE A 172 2.68 -5.25 9.50
N ILE A 173 2.82 -5.28 10.83
CA ILE A 173 2.60 -4.12 11.72
C ILE A 173 3.88 -3.32 11.93
N GLY A 174 5.05 -3.99 11.89
CA GLY A 174 6.34 -3.33 12.09
C GLY A 174 7.13 -3.21 10.80
N ASN A 175 7.77 -2.05 10.64
CA ASN A 175 8.67 -1.77 9.53
C ASN A 175 10.10 -1.63 10.04
N MET A 176 10.99 -2.47 9.52
CA MET A 176 12.39 -2.51 9.91
C MET A 176 13.31 -2.72 8.69
N THR A 177 14.60 -2.47 8.83
CA THR A 177 15.59 -2.71 7.77
C THR A 177 15.73 -4.21 7.49
N TRP A 178 16.37 -4.59 6.39
CA TRP A 178 16.55 -6.00 6.07
C TRP A 178 17.33 -6.76 7.15
N LEU A 179 18.39 -6.14 7.69
CA LEU A 179 19.21 -6.76 8.74
C LEU A 179 18.45 -6.91 10.06
N GLU A 180 17.69 -5.88 10.46
CA GLU A 180 16.79 -5.94 11.62
C GLU A 180 15.71 -7.00 11.43
N SER A 181 15.15 -7.13 10.22
CA SER A 181 14.16 -8.14 9.85
C SER A 181 14.70 -9.55 10.07
N ARG A 182 15.93 -9.80 9.63
CA ARG A 182 16.60 -11.08 9.86
C ARG A 182 16.82 -11.36 11.34
N ALA A 183 17.27 -10.35 12.10
CA ALA A 183 17.47 -10.48 13.53
C ALA A 183 16.17 -10.78 14.26
N PHE A 184 15.07 -10.13 13.88
CA PHE A 184 13.73 -10.39 14.39
C PHE A 184 13.28 -11.82 14.10
N CYS A 185 13.37 -12.27 12.84
CA CYS A 185 13.00 -13.64 12.49
C CYS A 185 13.78 -14.71 13.27
N ARG A 186 15.07 -14.45 13.53
CA ARG A 186 15.91 -15.33 14.36
C ARG A 186 15.53 -15.32 15.82
N ALA A 187 15.11 -14.17 16.35
CA ALA A 187 14.67 -14.05 17.74
C ALA A 187 13.38 -14.85 18.01
N ILE A 188 12.51 -15.00 17.01
CA ILE A 188 11.27 -15.80 17.11
C ILE A 188 11.45 -17.28 16.71
N GLY A 189 12.68 -17.74 16.48
CA GLY A 189 13.00 -19.15 16.22
C GLY A 189 13.01 -19.57 14.74
N GLY A 190 12.92 -18.61 13.81
CA GLY A 190 13.01 -18.85 12.37
C GLY A 190 14.17 -18.13 11.69
N ASP A 191 14.05 -17.91 10.38
CA ASP A 191 14.86 -16.96 9.62
C ASP A 191 13.97 -16.27 8.58
N LEU A 192 14.50 -15.33 7.81
CA LEU A 192 13.76 -14.72 6.71
C LEU A 192 13.33 -15.77 5.69
N PHE A 193 12.12 -15.61 5.14
CA PHE A 193 11.54 -16.54 4.18
C PHE A 193 12.43 -16.71 2.94
N THR A 194 12.76 -17.95 2.60
CA THR A 194 13.48 -18.31 1.37
C THR A 194 12.54 -19.07 0.45
N LEU A 195 12.67 -18.84 -0.86
CA LEU A 195 11.96 -19.66 -1.83
C LEU A 195 12.72 -20.97 -2.04
N GLY A 196 12.02 -22.07 -1.79
CA GLY A 196 12.46 -23.37 -2.26
C GLY A 196 12.49 -23.44 -3.80
N LYS A 197 12.98 -24.56 -4.34
CA LYS A 197 13.03 -24.79 -5.79
C LYS A 197 11.63 -24.86 -6.43
N ASP A 198 10.58 -25.06 -5.64
CA ASP A 198 9.22 -25.25 -6.12
C ASP A 198 8.40 -23.95 -6.15
N LEU A 199 7.70 -23.73 -7.26
CA LEU A 199 6.82 -22.57 -7.49
C LEU A 199 5.56 -22.59 -6.60
N THR A 200 5.19 -23.75 -6.07
CA THR A 200 4.01 -23.95 -5.23
C THR A 200 4.07 -23.15 -3.94
N SER A 201 5.23 -23.08 -3.28
CA SER A 201 5.40 -22.29 -2.06
C SER A 201 5.20 -20.79 -2.31
N PHE A 202 5.72 -20.28 -3.43
CA PHE A 202 5.54 -18.88 -3.82
C PHE A 202 4.07 -18.56 -4.14
N THR A 203 3.44 -19.35 -5.00
CA THR A 203 2.03 -19.13 -5.39
C THR A 203 1.07 -19.22 -4.20
N THR A 204 1.29 -20.19 -3.31
CA THR A 204 0.49 -20.32 -2.08
C THR A 204 0.65 -19.11 -1.15
N LEU A 205 1.87 -18.58 -1.02
CA LEU A 205 2.12 -17.36 -0.25
C LEU A 205 1.39 -16.15 -0.86
N VAL A 206 1.58 -15.89 -2.15
CA VAL A 206 0.95 -14.74 -2.84
C VAL A 206 -0.58 -14.82 -2.75
N GLN A 207 -1.15 -16.00 -2.97
CA GLN A 207 -2.58 -16.22 -2.85
C GLN A 207 -3.07 -16.00 -1.41
N HIS A 208 -2.32 -16.47 -0.42
CA HIS A 208 -2.66 -16.25 0.99
C HIS A 208 -2.64 -14.76 1.34
N LEU A 209 -1.63 -14.01 0.92
CA LEU A 209 -1.55 -12.57 1.15
C LEU A 209 -2.71 -11.82 0.46
N ALA A 210 -3.05 -12.20 -0.77
CA ALA A 210 -4.15 -11.60 -1.53
C ALA A 210 -5.54 -11.88 -0.91
N VAL A 211 -5.83 -13.14 -0.54
CA VAL A 211 -7.12 -13.53 0.07
C VAL A 211 -7.32 -12.85 1.43
N ASN A 212 -6.25 -12.63 2.17
CA ASN A 212 -6.30 -11.96 3.47
C ASN A 212 -6.17 -10.43 3.37
N GLY A 213 -6.21 -9.86 2.16
CA GLY A 213 -6.18 -8.41 1.95
C GLY A 213 -4.92 -7.73 2.50
N VAL A 214 -3.80 -8.44 2.53
CA VAL A 214 -2.53 -7.89 3.00
C VAL A 214 -2.02 -6.93 1.92
N THR A 215 -1.61 -5.73 2.33
CA THR A 215 -1.11 -4.69 1.42
C THR A 215 0.29 -4.19 1.82
N ALA A 216 0.91 -4.81 2.81
CA ALA A 216 2.25 -4.49 3.28
C ALA A 216 3.33 -5.05 2.34
N ASP A 217 4.47 -4.37 2.29
CA ASP A 217 5.67 -4.89 1.64
C ASP A 217 6.50 -5.69 2.63
N PHE A 218 7.08 -6.81 2.17
CA PHE A 218 7.84 -7.72 3.01
C PHE A 218 9.30 -7.85 2.62
N TRP A 219 10.19 -7.84 3.61
CA TRP A 219 11.54 -8.34 3.47
C TRP A 219 11.55 -9.87 3.45
N ILE A 220 12.27 -10.44 2.50
CA ILE A 220 12.52 -11.88 2.40
C ILE A 220 14.03 -12.17 2.40
N GLY A 221 14.40 -13.44 2.46
CA GLY A 221 15.76 -13.89 2.77
C GLY A 221 16.80 -13.69 1.66
N GLY A 222 16.49 -12.97 0.58
CA GLY A 222 17.45 -12.76 -0.51
C GLY A 222 18.31 -11.51 -0.28
N ARG A 223 19.60 -11.59 -0.62
CA ARG A 223 20.51 -10.44 -0.66
C ARG A 223 21.55 -10.57 -1.77
N TYR A 224 22.02 -9.43 -2.25
CA TYR A 224 23.19 -9.40 -3.12
C TYR A 224 24.47 -9.51 -2.28
N VAL A 225 25.41 -10.36 -2.70
CA VAL A 225 26.66 -10.60 -1.98
C VAL A 225 27.83 -9.88 -2.66
N ASN A 226 28.19 -10.29 -3.88
CA ASN A 226 29.23 -9.69 -4.69
C ASN A 226 29.11 -10.19 -6.14
N GLU A 227 29.99 -9.75 -7.04
CA GLU A 227 29.95 -10.12 -8.46
C GLU A 227 30.21 -11.61 -8.72
N THR A 228 30.91 -12.31 -7.82
CA THR A 228 31.26 -13.74 -8.01
C THR A 228 30.18 -14.68 -7.49
N ALA A 229 29.56 -14.35 -6.36
CA ALA A 229 28.49 -15.14 -5.73
C ALA A 229 27.09 -14.71 -6.19
N GLY A 230 26.92 -13.45 -6.61
CA GLY A 230 25.63 -12.91 -7.06
C GLY A 230 24.61 -12.77 -5.93
N TRP A 231 23.35 -13.06 -6.27
CA TRP A 231 22.23 -13.08 -5.34
C TRP A 231 22.16 -14.42 -4.60
N MET A 232 22.09 -14.38 -3.28
CA MET A 232 21.98 -15.56 -2.43
C MET A 232 20.87 -15.41 -1.39
N TRP A 233 20.28 -16.55 -1.03
CA TRP A 233 19.38 -16.69 0.10
C TRP A 233 20.16 -16.69 1.43
N VAL A 234 19.46 -16.48 2.54
CA VAL A 234 20.03 -16.51 3.91
C VAL A 234 20.50 -17.89 4.35
N ASP A 235 20.12 -18.95 3.61
CA ASP A 235 20.56 -20.34 3.77
C ASP A 235 21.76 -20.71 2.87
N ASP A 236 22.40 -19.69 2.29
CA ASP A 236 23.56 -19.80 1.39
C ASP A 236 23.28 -20.52 0.06
N THR A 237 22.00 -20.71 -0.31
CA THR A 237 21.64 -21.22 -1.63
C THR A 237 21.58 -20.10 -2.68
N PRO A 238 21.93 -20.36 -3.95
CA PRO A 238 21.85 -19.35 -5.01
C PRO A 238 20.41 -18.93 -5.30
N LEU A 239 20.19 -17.62 -5.49
CA LEU A 239 18.91 -17.05 -5.90
C LEU A 239 18.90 -16.80 -7.41
N ALA A 240 18.02 -17.51 -8.13
CA ALA A 240 17.82 -17.32 -9.56
C ALA A 240 17.27 -15.92 -9.85
N MET A 241 17.88 -15.21 -10.80
CA MET A 241 17.45 -13.89 -11.25
C MET A 241 16.39 -13.98 -12.35
N GLY A 242 15.47 -13.02 -12.39
CA GLY A 242 14.48 -12.89 -13.46
C GLY A 242 13.21 -13.73 -13.26
N SER A 243 12.50 -14.00 -14.35
CA SER A 243 11.26 -14.77 -14.31
C SER A 243 11.48 -16.20 -13.78
N PRO A 244 10.52 -16.78 -13.01
CA PRO A 244 9.16 -16.30 -12.82
C PRO A 244 8.94 -15.47 -11.54
N PHE A 245 9.95 -15.33 -10.67
CA PHE A 245 9.74 -14.77 -9.34
C PHE A 245 9.90 -13.25 -9.28
N TRP A 246 10.79 -12.71 -10.11
CA TRP A 246 11.12 -11.29 -10.07
C TRP A 246 10.15 -10.43 -10.88
N ALA A 247 9.79 -9.29 -10.31
CA ALA A 247 8.88 -8.33 -10.92
C ALA A 247 9.49 -7.66 -12.15
N VAL A 248 8.60 -7.25 -13.06
CA VAL A 248 8.91 -6.28 -14.11
C VAL A 248 8.53 -4.90 -13.57
N ARG A 249 9.48 -3.97 -13.54
CA ARG A 249 9.28 -2.59 -13.08
C ARG A 249 9.11 -1.66 -14.26
N PHE A 250 8.34 -0.60 -14.05
CA PHE A 250 8.25 0.51 -14.98
C PHE A 250 9.23 1.61 -14.57
N ASN A 251 10.00 2.12 -15.53
CA ASN A 251 10.87 3.28 -15.41
C ASN A 251 10.45 4.32 -16.46
N GLU A 252 10.30 5.57 -16.04
CA GLU A 252 10.01 6.69 -16.94
C GLU A 252 11.21 6.99 -17.85
N GLU A 253 12.43 6.70 -17.37
CA GLU A 253 13.64 6.82 -18.17
C GLU A 253 13.78 5.65 -19.15
N CYS A 254 14.20 5.96 -20.38
CA CYS A 254 14.42 4.93 -21.38
C CYS A 254 15.58 4.02 -21.01
N SER A 255 15.30 2.74 -20.80
CA SER A 255 16.37 1.74 -20.78
C SER A 255 16.90 1.56 -22.21
N THR A 256 18.21 1.64 -22.36
CA THR A 256 18.89 1.40 -23.64
C THR A 256 19.43 -0.03 -23.66
N ARG A 257 19.33 -0.71 -24.80
CA ARG A 257 19.92 -2.04 -24.95
C ARG A 257 21.38 -1.88 -25.41
N PRO A 258 22.36 -2.46 -24.70
CA PRO A 258 23.72 -2.53 -25.22
C PRO A 258 23.74 -3.48 -26.42
N ILE A 259 24.27 -3.00 -27.55
CA ILE A 259 24.51 -3.83 -28.74
C ILE A 259 25.96 -4.33 -28.67
N PRO A 260 26.21 -5.60 -28.28
CA PRO A 260 27.55 -6.08 -27.93
C PRO A 260 28.58 -5.99 -29.07
N TYR A 261 28.14 -6.00 -30.33
CA TYR A 261 29.03 -5.92 -31.49
C TYR A 261 29.38 -4.49 -31.92
N LEU A 262 28.66 -3.49 -31.41
CA LEU A 262 28.79 -2.09 -31.84
C LEU A 262 29.28 -1.16 -30.72
N ASN A 263 29.43 -1.66 -29.48
CA ASN A 263 29.75 -0.85 -28.29
C ASN A 263 28.90 0.43 -28.20
N ARG A 264 27.67 0.36 -28.72
CA ARG A 264 26.68 1.43 -28.66
C ARG A 264 25.48 0.94 -27.87
N THR A 265 24.93 1.85 -27.09
CA THR A 265 23.59 1.74 -26.56
C THR A 265 22.62 2.36 -27.56
N GLN A 266 21.58 1.63 -27.93
CA GLN A 266 20.51 2.17 -28.79
C GLN A 266 19.16 1.91 -28.11
N PRO A 267 18.20 2.85 -28.20
CA PRO A 267 16.81 2.54 -27.94
C PRO A 267 16.38 1.39 -28.88
N ALA A 268 15.76 0.35 -28.33
CA ALA A 268 15.43 -0.82 -29.12
C ALA A 268 14.13 -0.61 -29.94
N ASN A 269 13.84 -1.50 -30.90
CA ASN A 269 12.74 -1.37 -31.87
C ASN A 269 12.76 -0.01 -32.63
N ASP A 270 13.86 0.31 -33.34
CA ASP A 270 13.95 1.53 -34.17
C ASP A 270 13.63 2.84 -33.44
N GLY A 271 14.03 2.96 -32.17
CA GLY A 271 13.82 4.18 -31.38
C GLY A 271 12.71 4.10 -30.34
N ALA A 272 12.04 2.95 -30.17
CA ALA A 272 11.07 2.77 -29.10
C ALA A 272 11.76 2.70 -27.72
N CYS A 273 11.20 3.42 -26.77
CA CYS A 273 11.67 3.46 -25.39
C CYS A 273 11.25 2.18 -24.64
N TYR A 274 12.20 1.48 -24.04
CA TYR A 274 11.90 0.34 -23.18
C TYR A 274 11.74 0.83 -21.74
N HIS A 275 10.50 1.05 -21.35
CA HIS A 275 10.14 1.49 -20.00
C HIS A 275 10.08 0.34 -18.98
N TYR A 276 10.09 -0.92 -19.44
CA TYR A 276 9.95 -2.07 -18.57
C TYR A 276 11.30 -2.74 -18.34
N GLN A 277 11.71 -2.84 -17.07
CA GLN A 277 12.97 -3.48 -16.68
C GLN A 277 12.70 -4.66 -15.74
N GLN A 278 13.29 -5.81 -16.08
CA GLN A 278 13.25 -7.01 -15.23
C GLN A 278 14.14 -6.81 -14.01
N ALA A 279 13.59 -7.00 -12.80
CA ALA A 279 14.38 -7.08 -11.58
C ALA A 279 15.14 -8.43 -11.52
N PRO A 280 16.31 -8.50 -10.84
CA PRO A 280 17.02 -7.40 -10.18
C PRO A 280 17.71 -6.43 -11.15
N ALA A 281 17.90 -5.18 -10.74
CA ALA A 281 18.74 -4.23 -11.48
C ALA A 281 20.22 -4.63 -11.46
N THR A 282 20.97 -4.21 -12.48
CA THR A 282 22.37 -4.62 -12.71
C THR A 282 23.39 -4.00 -11.74
N LEU A 283 23.02 -2.97 -10.97
CA LEU A 283 23.91 -2.22 -10.06
C LEU A 283 23.57 -2.46 -8.57
N SER A 284 23.43 -3.73 -8.18
CA SER A 284 22.81 -4.14 -6.92
C SER A 284 23.71 -4.14 -5.69
N THR A 285 24.75 -3.31 -5.62
CA THR A 285 25.51 -3.19 -4.34
C THR A 285 24.57 -2.69 -3.24
N HIS A 286 24.59 -3.31 -2.06
CA HIS A 286 23.71 -2.97 -0.93
C HIS A 286 22.19 -3.17 -1.17
N HIS A 287 21.81 -4.06 -2.10
CA HIS A 287 20.42 -4.41 -2.33
C HIS A 287 20.04 -5.76 -1.71
N CYS A 288 18.81 -5.79 -1.21
CA CYS A 288 18.16 -6.92 -0.58
C CYS A 288 16.85 -7.22 -1.29
N VAL A 289 16.32 -8.42 -1.10
CA VAL A 289 15.10 -8.85 -1.80
C VAL A 289 13.88 -8.57 -0.95
N ALA A 290 12.95 -7.83 -1.53
CA ALA A 290 11.62 -7.63 -0.99
C ALA A 290 10.57 -8.32 -1.87
N SER A 291 9.43 -8.63 -1.27
CA SER A 291 8.17 -8.93 -1.94
C SER A 291 7.25 -7.74 -1.73
N THR A 292 6.80 -7.09 -2.80
CA THR A 292 6.09 -5.79 -2.70
C THR A 292 4.67 -5.87 -3.22
N TYR A 293 3.74 -5.23 -2.52
CA TYR A 293 2.32 -5.27 -2.87
C TYR A 293 2.05 -4.65 -4.24
N GLN A 294 2.71 -3.52 -4.54
CA GLN A 294 2.58 -2.82 -5.84
C GLN A 294 2.94 -3.72 -7.03
N HIS A 295 3.82 -4.69 -6.82
CA HIS A 295 4.23 -5.65 -7.83
C HIS A 295 3.58 -7.02 -7.62
N TYR A 296 2.36 -7.07 -7.07
CA TYR A 296 1.62 -8.31 -6.80
C TYR A 296 2.43 -9.36 -6.02
N PHE A 297 3.23 -8.90 -5.06
CA PHE A 297 4.14 -9.72 -4.23
C PHE A 297 5.28 -10.41 -4.98
N TYR A 298 5.54 -10.05 -6.24
CA TYR A 298 6.74 -10.46 -6.96
C TYR A 298 7.99 -9.82 -6.34
N LEU A 299 9.14 -10.44 -6.62
CA LEU A 299 10.42 -10.07 -6.01
C LEU A 299 10.97 -8.79 -6.61
N THR A 300 11.42 -7.89 -5.75
CA THR A 300 12.09 -6.65 -6.09
C THR A 300 13.41 -6.52 -5.33
N ASP A 301 14.46 -6.06 -6.01
CA ASP A 301 15.69 -5.59 -5.40
C ASP A 301 15.50 -4.19 -4.82
N GLU A 302 15.62 -4.08 -3.51
CA GLU A 302 15.38 -2.85 -2.77
C GLU A 302 16.61 -2.52 -1.95
N ASN A 303 16.82 -1.24 -1.69
CA ASN A 303 17.89 -0.82 -0.79
C ASN A 303 17.67 -1.44 0.60
N CYS A 304 18.66 -2.19 1.12
CA CYS A 304 18.54 -2.92 2.39
C CYS A 304 18.21 -2.03 3.60
N PHE A 305 18.48 -0.72 3.52
CA PHE A 305 18.19 0.27 4.56
C PHE A 305 16.75 0.77 4.55
N ASN A 306 15.97 0.46 3.50
CA ASN A 306 14.54 0.76 3.48
C ASN A 306 13.82 -0.05 4.56
N LYS A 307 12.74 0.51 5.10
CA LYS A 307 11.95 -0.15 6.13
C LYS A 307 10.75 -0.87 5.52
N LYS A 308 10.64 -2.17 5.77
CA LYS A 308 9.54 -3.03 5.33
C LYS A 308 9.23 -4.06 6.42
N SER A 309 8.14 -4.79 6.27
CA SER A 309 7.72 -5.82 7.22
C SER A 309 8.56 -7.10 7.08
N PRO A 310 9.00 -7.76 8.15
CA PRO A 310 9.68 -9.04 8.03
C PRO A 310 8.70 -10.17 7.70
N LEU A 311 9.03 -11.00 6.70
CA LEU A 311 8.37 -12.28 6.47
C LEU A 311 9.30 -13.41 6.92
N CYS A 312 8.93 -14.09 8.00
CA CYS A 312 9.74 -15.15 8.59
C CYS A 312 9.19 -16.53 8.27
N VAL A 313 10.08 -17.51 8.17
CA VAL A 313 9.76 -18.93 8.00
C VAL A 313 10.34 -19.72 9.16
N MET A 314 9.56 -20.67 9.70
CA MET A 314 10.13 -21.70 10.55
C MET A 314 10.91 -22.70 9.70
N PRO A 315 12.15 -23.03 10.05
CA PRO A 315 12.84 -24.14 9.42
C PRO A 315 12.03 -25.42 9.66
N GLY A 316 11.69 -26.13 8.58
CA GLY A 316 10.97 -27.40 8.70
C GLY A 316 11.76 -28.36 9.59
N GLU A 317 11.06 -29.04 10.51
CA GLU A 317 11.68 -30.09 11.33
C GLU A 317 12.35 -31.10 10.40
N LYS A 318 13.69 -31.10 10.37
CA LYS A 318 14.41 -32.30 9.98
C LYS A 318 13.98 -33.33 11.02
N LYS A 319 13.10 -34.26 10.64
CA LYS A 319 12.85 -35.47 11.43
C LYS A 319 14.22 -35.97 11.86
N GLN A 320 14.52 -35.88 13.15
CA GLN A 320 15.67 -36.57 13.72
C GLN A 320 15.45 -38.03 13.34
N GLN A 321 16.23 -38.52 12.39
CA GLN A 321 16.40 -39.94 12.21
C GLN A 321 17.00 -40.41 13.53
N ALA A 322 16.13 -41.00 14.36
CA ALA A 322 16.54 -41.77 15.50
C ALA A 322 17.51 -42.84 14.97
N HIS A 323 18.78 -42.66 15.31
CA HIS A 323 19.78 -43.72 15.30
C HIS A 323 19.65 -44.51 16.60
#